data_AF-A0A1F6V776-F1
#
_entry.id   AF-A0A1F6V776-F1
#
_cell.length_a   1.000
_cell.length_b   1.000
_cell.length_c   1.000
_cell.angle_alpha   90.00
_cell.angle_beta   90.00
_cell.angle_gamma   90.00
#
_symmetry.space_group_name_H-M   'P 1'
#
loop_
_entity.id
_entity.type
_entity.pdbx_description
1 polymer ?
#
loop_
_entity_poly.entity_id
_entity_poly.type
_entity_poly.pdbx_seq_one_letter_code
_entity_poly.pdbx_strand_id
1 'polypeptide(L)'
;MEYRPRLSGQLFSPPQLTPEQIREKLEDPAYLPHLAEILTAFAPDRNKEISEEEELAYIKLWQNYLNREGSPVYEFLSEEFLIALSNYLSQRIKTVYHGTKASPVVILEVAAGDGRLTHFLSQKLEKLVGKCVKIISMDSGKDYVDPHVRITPKFPVERISQVDALVKYRPTIVICSWMPEDVDFTREFRHTSTVKEYVLIGEDDGGCCGKPWDTWGYGANHKKHEGELAPYQKEGFTRQYVEATQHTQLCRSDKPQDITTHQFSKEKNKMEEIIETSSHSSTVSFRRVL
;
A
#
# COMPACT_ATOMS: atom_id res chain seq x y z
N MET A 1 24.72 14.45 -24.01
CA MET A 1 24.48 15.63 -23.15
C MET A 1 23.47 15.18 -22.09
N GLU A 2 23.94 14.79 -20.91
CA GLU A 2 23.07 14.28 -19.84
C GLU A 2 22.36 15.45 -19.15
N TYR A 3 21.03 15.46 -19.19
CA TYR A 3 20.20 16.37 -18.43
C TYR A 3 20.14 15.87 -16.97
N ARG A 4 20.84 16.54 -16.06
CA ARG A 4 20.66 16.38 -14.62
C ARG A 4 19.74 17.50 -14.11
N PRO A 5 18.53 17.22 -13.62
CA PRO A 5 17.74 18.24 -12.96
C PRO A 5 18.44 18.66 -11.67
N ARG A 6 18.75 19.94 -11.53
CA ARG A 6 19.12 20.52 -10.24
C ARG A 6 17.84 20.56 -9.40
N LEU A 7 17.72 19.65 -8.45
CA LEU A 7 16.81 19.82 -7.32
C LEU A 7 17.36 20.97 -6.48
N SER A 8 16.83 22.17 -6.67
CA SER A 8 17.08 23.31 -5.79
C SER A 8 16.51 22.95 -4.41
N GLY A 9 17.40 22.61 -3.48
CA GLY A 9 17.07 22.34 -2.08
C GLY A 9 16.69 23.63 -1.36
N GLN A 10 15.51 24.17 -1.64
CA GLN A 10 14.77 24.88 -0.60
C GLN A 10 14.11 23.80 0.24
N LEU A 11 14.75 23.48 1.36
CA LEU A 11 14.10 22.83 2.49
C LEU A 11 12.92 23.73 2.86
N PHE A 12 11.72 23.36 2.39
CA PHE A 12 10.50 23.83 3.04
C PHE A 12 10.65 23.35 4.49
N SER A 13 10.87 24.29 5.41
CA SER A 13 10.59 24.05 6.82
C SER A 13 9.08 24.23 6.94
N PRO A 14 8.27 23.15 6.90
CA PRO A 14 6.84 23.31 7.13
C PRO A 14 6.64 24.00 8.48
N PRO A 15 5.57 24.80 8.64
CA PRO A 15 5.19 25.28 9.97
C PRO A 15 5.18 24.09 10.92
N GLN A 16 5.89 24.20 12.05
CA GLN A 16 5.99 23.13 13.05
C GLN A 16 4.62 22.98 13.71
N LEU A 17 3.76 22.18 13.08
CA LEU A 17 2.52 21.73 13.68
C LEU A 17 2.88 20.89 14.90
N THR A 18 2.13 21.06 15.99
CA THR A 18 2.26 20.15 17.13
C THR A 18 1.76 18.75 16.73
N PRO A 19 2.17 17.69 17.44
CA PRO A 19 1.65 16.34 17.20
C PRO A 19 0.11 16.30 17.17
N GLU A 20 -0.57 17.06 18.03
CA GLU A 20 -2.02 17.18 18.10
C GLU A 20 -2.60 17.79 16.82
N GLN A 21 -2.02 18.88 16.34
CA GLN A 21 -2.45 19.55 15.11
C GLN A 21 -2.25 18.65 13.88
N ILE A 22 -1.19 17.84 13.86
CA ILE A 22 -0.99 16.85 12.80
C ILE A 22 -2.09 15.79 12.86
N ARG A 23 -2.37 15.24 14.05
CA ARG A 23 -3.46 14.25 14.21
C ARG A 23 -4.82 14.80 13.79
N GLU A 24 -5.12 16.05 14.11
CA GLU A 24 -6.34 16.73 13.64
C GLU A 24 -6.40 16.79 12.11
N LYS A 25 -5.29 17.13 11.43
CA LYS A 25 -5.25 17.11 9.96
C LYS A 25 -5.39 15.71 9.38
N LEU A 26 -4.89 14.68 10.05
CA LEU A 26 -5.01 13.28 9.58
C LEU A 26 -6.46 12.77 9.57
N GLU A 27 -7.37 13.44 10.28
CA GLU A 27 -8.82 13.18 10.21
C GLU A 27 -9.43 13.62 8.87
N ASP A 28 -8.81 14.55 8.15
CA ASP A 28 -9.27 14.93 6.81
C ASP A 28 -8.86 13.84 5.79
N PRO A 29 -9.83 13.14 5.16
CA PRO A 29 -9.52 12.13 4.16
C PRO A 29 -8.80 12.68 2.93
N ALA A 30 -8.93 13.99 2.64
CA ALA A 30 -8.24 14.67 1.54
C ALA A 30 -6.84 15.17 1.91
N TYR A 31 -6.43 15.05 3.17
CA TYR A 31 -5.06 15.36 3.58
C TYR A 31 -4.12 14.21 3.22
N LEU A 32 -2.99 14.49 2.57
CA LEU A 32 -1.96 13.50 2.32
C LEU A 32 -0.72 13.87 3.14
N PRO A 33 -0.46 13.19 4.27
CA PRO A 33 0.69 13.51 5.11
C PRO A 33 2.00 13.07 4.48
N HIS A 34 3.08 13.74 4.86
CA HIS A 34 4.41 13.16 4.74
C HIS A 34 4.65 12.11 5.82
N LEU A 35 5.48 11.10 5.55
CA LEU A 35 5.88 10.10 6.54
C LEU A 35 6.42 10.75 7.82
N ALA A 36 7.23 11.81 7.69
CA ALA A 36 7.76 12.55 8.83
C ALA A 36 6.66 13.16 9.73
N GLU A 37 5.53 13.58 9.15
CA GLU A 37 4.40 14.11 9.93
C GLU A 37 3.72 12.99 10.71
N ILE A 38 3.53 11.81 10.10
CA ILE A 38 2.97 10.64 10.79
C ILE A 38 3.87 10.23 11.97
N LEU A 39 5.19 10.17 11.75
CA LEU A 39 6.13 9.88 12.83
C LEU A 39 6.11 10.96 13.92
N THR A 40 6.01 12.24 13.56
CA THR A 40 5.88 13.33 14.54
C THR A 40 4.59 13.22 15.35
N ALA A 41 3.51 12.75 14.74
CA ALA A 41 2.20 12.60 15.38
C ALA A 41 2.14 11.42 16.37
N PHE A 42 2.92 10.36 16.15
CA PHE A 42 2.74 9.09 16.87
C PHE A 42 4.00 8.45 17.45
N ALA A 43 5.19 9.00 17.17
CA ALA A 43 6.44 8.54 17.76
C ALA A 43 6.96 9.55 18.81
N PRO A 44 7.63 9.08 19.86
CA PRO A 44 8.34 9.96 20.79
C PRO A 44 9.47 10.73 20.09
N ASP A 45 9.85 11.87 20.67
CA ASP A 45 11.05 12.59 20.26
C ASP A 45 12.29 11.74 20.55
N ARG A 46 12.98 11.33 19.48
CA ARG A 46 14.12 10.41 19.54
C ARG A 46 15.33 10.98 20.26
N ASN A 47 15.40 12.30 20.42
CA ASN A 47 16.50 12.95 21.14
C ASN A 47 16.23 13.02 22.65
N LYS A 48 15.10 12.48 23.11
CA LYS A 48 14.73 12.44 24.52
C LYS A 48 14.68 11.00 24.98
N GLU A 49 15.36 10.71 26.07
CA GLU A 49 15.06 9.51 26.84
C GLU A 49 13.64 9.63 27.36
N ILE A 50 12.84 8.59 27.14
CA ILE A 50 11.48 8.48 27.64
C ILE A 50 11.41 7.32 28.62
N SER A 51 10.49 7.41 29.57
CA SER A 51 10.14 6.32 30.46
C SER A 51 9.35 5.22 29.75
N GLU A 52 9.33 4.02 30.33
CA GLU A 52 8.48 2.91 29.86
C GLU A 52 6.98 3.30 29.86
N GLU A 53 6.56 4.16 30.80
CA GLU A 53 5.19 4.66 30.89
C GLU A 53 4.84 5.57 29.69
N GLU A 54 5.76 6.46 29.31
CA GLU A 54 5.61 7.31 28.13
C GLU A 54 5.61 6.48 26.84
N GLU A 55 6.48 5.49 26.72
CA GLU A 55 6.49 4.58 25.56
C GLU A 55 5.15 3.85 25.42
N LEU A 56 4.63 3.31 26.53
CA LEU A 56 3.32 2.65 26.56
C LEU A 56 2.18 3.62 26.18
N ALA A 57 2.28 4.89 26.55
CA ALA A 57 1.31 5.91 26.16
C ALA A 57 1.29 6.15 24.64
N TYR A 58 2.46 6.20 23.98
CA TYR A 58 2.55 6.31 22.52
C TYR A 58 2.00 5.08 21.80
N ILE A 59 2.30 3.88 22.29
CA ILE A 59 1.74 2.62 21.75
C ILE A 59 0.21 2.64 21.82
N LYS A 60 -0.35 3.04 22.97
CA LYS A 60 -1.81 3.16 23.14
C LYS A 60 -2.40 4.23 22.23
N LEU A 61 -1.74 5.38 22.09
CA LEU A 61 -2.18 6.45 21.19
C LEU A 61 -2.26 5.96 19.74
N TRP A 62 -1.22 5.28 19.27
CA TRP A 62 -1.17 4.67 17.94
C TRP A 62 -2.29 3.64 17.74
N GLN A 63 -2.42 2.68 18.66
CA GLN A 63 -3.45 1.65 18.58
C GLN A 63 -4.87 2.22 18.62
N ASN A 64 -5.12 3.23 19.46
CA ASN A 64 -6.44 3.89 19.53
C ASN A 64 -6.77 4.61 18.23
N TYR A 65 -5.80 5.26 17.61
CA TYR A 65 -5.99 5.94 16.34
C TYR A 65 -6.27 4.94 15.20
N LEU A 66 -5.52 3.85 15.13
CA LEU A 66 -5.70 2.79 14.15
C LEU A 66 -7.05 2.07 14.28
N ASN A 67 -7.47 1.79 15.52
CA ASN A 67 -8.66 1.00 15.82
C ASN A 67 -9.93 1.85 16.03
N ARG A 68 -9.95 3.10 15.54
CA ARG A 68 -11.11 3.97 15.69
C ARG A 68 -12.36 3.35 15.06
N GLU A 69 -13.46 3.39 15.81
CA GLU A 69 -14.73 2.80 15.40
C GLU A 69 -15.23 3.43 14.08
N GLY A 70 -15.65 2.58 13.15
CA GLY A 70 -16.20 3.01 11.85
C GLY A 70 -15.20 3.57 10.84
N SER A 71 -13.93 3.76 11.20
CA SER A 71 -12.90 4.25 10.28
C SER A 71 -11.49 3.68 10.61
N PRO A 72 -11.34 2.36 10.75
CA PRO A 72 -10.04 1.76 11.07
C PRO A 72 -9.01 2.11 9.99
N VAL A 73 -7.78 2.36 10.43
CA VAL A 73 -6.64 2.59 9.55
C VAL A 73 -5.84 1.31 9.50
N TYR A 74 -5.69 0.77 8.29
CA TYR A 74 -4.90 -0.43 8.05
C TYR A 74 -3.53 -0.09 7.46
N GLU A 75 -3.51 0.87 6.56
CA GLU A 75 -2.33 1.41 5.88
C GLU A 75 -2.34 2.93 5.99
N PHE A 76 -1.23 3.53 6.41
CA PHE A 76 -1.02 4.96 6.33
C PHE A 76 -0.53 5.32 4.94
N LEU A 77 -1.38 6.01 4.18
CA LEU A 77 -0.99 6.59 2.91
C LEU A 77 -0.13 7.83 3.17
N SER A 78 1.18 7.70 2.99
CA SER A 78 2.14 8.80 2.97
C SER A 78 2.40 9.30 1.54
N GLU A 79 2.84 10.54 1.41
CA GLU A 79 3.32 11.11 0.15
C GLU A 79 4.42 10.23 -0.46
N GLU A 80 5.37 9.78 0.36
CA GLU A 80 6.51 8.95 -0.02
C GLU A 80 6.07 7.57 -0.56
N PHE A 81 5.15 6.89 0.14
CA PHE A 81 4.59 5.61 -0.30
C PHE A 81 3.91 5.73 -1.66
N LEU A 82 3.06 6.75 -1.82
CA LEU A 82 2.34 6.95 -3.08
C LEU A 82 3.27 7.40 -4.21
N ILE A 83 4.36 8.13 -3.94
CA ILE A 83 5.39 8.42 -4.94
C ILE A 83 6.05 7.12 -5.40
N ALA A 84 6.47 6.25 -4.47
CA ALA A 84 7.10 4.98 -4.80
C ALA A 84 6.16 4.09 -5.63
N LEU A 85 4.90 3.94 -5.20
CA LEU A 85 3.90 3.12 -5.89
C LEU A 85 3.53 3.69 -7.27
N SER A 86 3.33 5.01 -7.36
CA SER A 86 2.98 5.64 -8.63
C SER A 86 4.14 5.63 -9.63
N ASN A 87 5.39 5.77 -9.18
CA ASN A 87 6.58 5.59 -10.02
C ASN A 87 6.64 4.17 -10.57
N TYR A 88 6.49 3.16 -9.70
CA TYR A 88 6.44 1.76 -10.10
C TYR A 88 5.38 1.54 -11.20
N LEU A 89 4.12 1.88 -10.93
CA LEU A 89 3.02 1.68 -11.88
C LEU A 89 3.22 2.48 -13.17
N SER A 90 3.71 3.72 -13.09
CA SER A 90 3.98 4.55 -14.28
C SER A 90 5.01 3.90 -15.22
N GLN A 91 6.04 3.24 -14.66
CA GLN A 91 7.01 2.49 -15.43
C GLN A 91 6.33 1.29 -16.10
N ARG A 92 5.56 0.48 -15.34
CA ARG A 92 4.81 -0.65 -15.90
C ARG A 92 3.90 -0.22 -17.06
N ILE A 93 3.16 0.87 -16.89
CA ILE A 93 2.26 1.43 -17.92
C ILE A 93 3.03 1.83 -19.17
N LYS A 94 4.19 2.49 -19.04
CA LYS A 94 4.97 3.00 -20.18
C LYS A 94 5.75 1.90 -20.91
N THR A 95 6.42 1.03 -20.17
CA THR A 95 7.47 0.15 -20.71
C THR A 95 7.00 -1.28 -20.95
N VAL A 96 5.93 -1.72 -20.29
CA VAL A 96 5.45 -3.11 -20.38
C VAL A 96 4.08 -3.17 -21.05
N TYR A 97 3.15 -2.34 -20.58
CA TYR A 97 1.76 -2.39 -21.07
C TYR A 97 1.46 -1.35 -22.15
N HIS A 98 2.40 -0.44 -22.41
CA HIS A 98 2.35 0.57 -23.47
C HIS A 98 1.01 1.33 -23.53
N GLY A 99 0.51 1.77 -22.37
CA GLY A 99 -0.74 2.52 -22.28
C GLY A 99 -0.70 3.79 -23.13
N THR A 100 -1.78 4.07 -23.84
CA THR A 100 -1.95 5.28 -24.66
C THR A 100 -3.26 5.97 -24.32
N LYS A 101 -3.44 7.22 -24.77
CA LYS A 101 -4.72 7.91 -24.63
C LYS A 101 -5.88 7.19 -25.34
N ALA A 102 -5.62 6.52 -26.47
CA ALA A 102 -6.63 5.79 -27.23
C ALA A 102 -6.94 4.41 -26.63
N SER A 103 -5.96 3.81 -25.96
CA SER A 103 -6.07 2.52 -25.27
C SER A 103 -5.34 2.61 -23.93
N PRO A 104 -6.00 3.18 -22.90
CA PRO A 104 -5.39 3.35 -21.59
C PRO A 104 -5.26 2.01 -20.87
N VAL A 105 -4.19 1.85 -20.08
CA VAL A 105 -4.07 0.74 -19.14
C VAL A 105 -5.14 0.91 -18.06
N VAL A 106 -5.97 -0.12 -17.86
CA VAL A 106 -7.00 -0.12 -16.82
C VAL A 106 -6.43 -0.76 -15.55
N ILE A 107 -6.42 0.01 -14.47
CA ILE A 107 -6.09 -0.42 -13.11
C ILE A 107 -7.40 -0.53 -12.32
N LEU A 108 -7.66 -1.67 -11.70
CA LEU A 108 -8.78 -1.88 -10.79
C LEU A 108 -8.27 -2.05 -9.36
N GLU A 109 -8.64 -1.15 -8.45
CA GLU A 109 -8.48 -1.37 -7.02
C GLU A 109 -9.68 -2.16 -6.49
N VAL A 110 -9.40 -3.33 -5.91
CA VAL A 110 -10.38 -4.24 -5.30
C VAL A 110 -10.32 -4.11 -3.78
N ALA A 111 -11.49 -4.09 -3.15
CA ALA A 111 -11.64 -3.81 -1.72
C ALA A 111 -11.09 -2.42 -1.35
N ALA A 112 -11.45 -1.43 -2.17
CA ALA A 112 -10.94 -0.07 -2.06
C ALA A 112 -11.36 0.67 -0.78
N GLY A 113 -12.26 0.09 0.03
CA GLY A 113 -12.70 0.67 1.29
C GLY A 113 -13.30 2.06 1.11
N ASP A 114 -12.57 3.08 1.56
CA ASP A 114 -12.98 4.48 1.48
C ASP A 114 -12.61 5.19 0.15
N GLY A 115 -11.81 4.54 -0.70
CA GLY A 115 -11.32 5.02 -1.99
C GLY A 115 -10.12 5.97 -1.93
N ARG A 116 -9.52 6.18 -0.75
CA ARG A 116 -8.43 7.15 -0.56
C ARG A 116 -7.16 6.79 -1.32
N LEU A 117 -6.81 5.50 -1.40
CA LEU A 117 -5.66 5.04 -2.21
C LEU A 117 -5.85 5.38 -3.69
N THR A 118 -6.96 4.97 -4.31
CA THR A 118 -7.27 5.37 -5.70
C THR A 118 -7.30 6.88 -5.88
N HIS A 119 -7.88 7.63 -4.95
CA HIS A 119 -7.94 9.09 -5.07
C HIS A 119 -6.56 9.72 -5.27
N PHE A 120 -5.62 9.51 -4.35
CA PHE A 120 -4.30 10.12 -4.47
C PHE A 120 -3.44 9.47 -5.54
N LEU A 121 -3.54 8.14 -5.72
CA LEU A 121 -2.80 7.42 -6.75
C LEU A 121 -3.19 7.90 -8.15
N SER A 122 -4.48 8.18 -8.38
CA SER A 122 -4.98 8.72 -9.65
C SER A 122 -4.35 10.08 -9.98
N GLN A 123 -4.27 10.99 -9.01
CA GLN A 123 -3.68 12.32 -9.19
C GLN A 123 -2.19 12.23 -9.54
N LYS A 124 -1.45 11.34 -8.88
CA LYS A 124 -0.01 11.14 -9.16
C LYS A 124 0.21 10.51 -10.53
N LEU A 125 -0.57 9.48 -10.87
CA LEU A 125 -0.47 8.83 -12.16
C LEU A 125 -0.89 9.75 -13.32
N GLU A 126 -1.91 10.59 -13.15
CA GLU A 126 -2.29 11.58 -14.17
C GLU A 126 -1.14 12.55 -14.46
N LYS A 127 -0.38 12.98 -13.44
CA LYS A 127 0.83 13.80 -13.65
C LYS A 127 1.94 13.04 -14.37
N LEU A 128 2.13 11.76 -14.08
CA LEU A 128 3.24 10.95 -14.61
C LEU A 128 2.99 10.39 -16.01
N VAL A 129 1.76 9.99 -16.32
CA VAL A 129 1.39 9.29 -17.56
C VAL A 129 0.12 9.83 -18.22
N GLY A 130 -0.52 10.86 -17.66
CA GLY A 130 -1.71 11.48 -18.23
C GLY A 130 -2.85 10.48 -18.45
N LYS A 131 -3.52 10.61 -19.59
CA LYS A 131 -4.65 9.74 -19.99
C LYS A 131 -4.23 8.36 -20.51
N CYS A 132 -2.97 7.95 -20.33
CA CYS A 132 -2.52 6.60 -20.67
C CYS A 132 -2.95 5.54 -19.65
N VAL A 133 -3.61 5.95 -18.57
CA VAL A 133 -4.11 5.09 -17.51
C VAL A 133 -5.52 5.50 -17.11
N LYS A 134 -6.32 4.51 -16.70
CA LYS A 134 -7.59 4.69 -16.03
C LYS A 134 -7.56 3.84 -14.76
N ILE A 135 -7.66 4.46 -13.60
CA ILE A 135 -7.81 3.76 -12.32
C ILE A 135 -9.26 3.80 -11.86
N ILE A 136 -9.74 2.69 -11.33
CA ILE A 136 -11.11 2.48 -10.89
C ILE A 136 -11.05 1.81 -9.54
N SER A 137 -11.75 2.35 -8.54
CA SER A 137 -11.92 1.75 -7.22
C SER A 137 -13.28 1.07 -7.11
N MET A 138 -13.27 -0.13 -6.55
CA MET A 138 -14.50 -0.86 -6.24
C MET A 138 -14.43 -1.51 -4.87
N ASP A 139 -15.60 -1.66 -4.27
CA ASP A 139 -15.76 -2.33 -2.99
C ASP A 139 -17.17 -2.90 -2.87
N SER A 140 -17.30 -4.14 -2.41
CA SER A 140 -18.60 -4.79 -2.28
C SER A 140 -19.50 -4.17 -1.20
N GLY A 141 -18.93 -3.36 -0.31
CA GLY A 141 -19.58 -2.81 0.87
C GLY A 141 -19.85 -3.84 1.97
N LYS A 142 -19.38 -5.08 1.79
CA LYS A 142 -19.37 -6.10 2.84
C LYS A 142 -18.15 -5.87 3.72
N ASP A 143 -18.38 -5.67 5.00
CA ASP A 143 -17.35 -5.85 5.99
C ASP A 143 -17.22 -7.35 6.27
N TYR A 144 -15.98 -7.83 6.29
CA TYR A 144 -15.65 -9.25 6.41
C TYR A 144 -15.48 -9.69 7.88
N VAL A 145 -15.47 -8.74 8.81
CA VAL A 145 -15.39 -8.96 10.26
C VAL A 145 -16.76 -8.78 10.91
N ASP A 146 -17.47 -7.70 10.57
CA ASP A 146 -18.84 -7.45 11.04
C ASP A 146 -19.77 -7.07 9.89
N PRO A 147 -20.66 -7.98 9.42
CA PRO A 147 -21.54 -7.70 8.27
C PRO A 147 -22.55 -6.56 8.51
N HIS A 148 -22.70 -6.07 9.74
CA HIS A 148 -23.55 -4.92 10.07
C HIS A 148 -22.82 -3.59 9.93
N VAL A 149 -21.50 -3.59 9.87
CA VAL A 149 -20.69 -2.40 9.59
C VAL A 149 -20.58 -2.21 8.07
N ARG A 150 -20.78 -0.97 7.62
CA ARG A 150 -20.56 -0.59 6.22
C ARG A 150 -19.52 0.50 6.16
N ILE A 151 -18.40 0.20 5.51
CA ILE A 151 -17.38 1.21 5.20
C ILE A 151 -18.04 2.31 4.37
N THR A 152 -17.99 3.56 4.84
CA THR A 152 -18.56 4.70 4.10
C THR A 152 -17.48 5.33 3.22
N PRO A 153 -17.64 5.35 1.89
CA PRO A 153 -16.63 5.90 1.00
C PRO A 153 -16.46 7.40 1.23
N LYS A 154 -15.20 7.86 1.31
CA LYS A 154 -14.85 9.29 1.34
C LYS A 154 -14.56 9.82 -0.07
N PHE A 155 -14.22 8.91 -0.97
CA PHE A 155 -13.98 9.16 -2.39
C PHE A 155 -14.86 8.25 -3.25
N PRO A 156 -14.94 8.49 -4.58
CA PRO A 156 -15.69 7.61 -5.47
C PRO A 156 -15.22 6.16 -5.35
N VAL A 157 -16.13 5.27 -5.00
CA VAL A 157 -15.93 3.81 -4.96
C VAL A 157 -17.21 3.18 -5.50
N GLU A 158 -17.08 2.34 -6.52
CA GLU A 158 -18.24 1.64 -7.06
C GLU A 158 -18.64 0.46 -6.16
N ARG A 159 -19.93 0.36 -5.86
CA ARG A 159 -20.51 -0.78 -5.14
C ARG A 159 -20.84 -1.91 -6.10
N ILE A 160 -19.90 -2.85 -6.22
CA ILE A 160 -19.98 -3.99 -7.13
C ILE A 160 -19.18 -5.15 -6.51
N SER A 161 -19.41 -6.40 -6.93
CA SER A 161 -18.54 -7.51 -6.52
C SER A 161 -17.22 -7.48 -7.30
N GLN A 162 -16.16 -8.07 -6.74
CA GLN A 162 -14.87 -8.16 -7.41
C GLN A 162 -14.97 -8.96 -8.72
N VAL A 163 -15.79 -10.01 -8.74
CA VAL A 163 -16.02 -10.84 -9.93
C VAL A 163 -16.69 -10.02 -11.03
N ASP A 164 -17.77 -9.32 -10.71
CA ASP A 164 -18.50 -8.49 -11.68
C ASP A 164 -17.63 -7.32 -12.17
N ALA A 165 -16.79 -6.74 -11.30
CA ALA A 165 -15.86 -5.67 -11.68
C ALA A 165 -14.76 -6.16 -12.64
N LEU A 166 -14.21 -7.36 -12.42
CA LEU A 166 -13.24 -7.97 -13.35
C LEU A 166 -13.86 -8.19 -14.73
N VAL A 167 -15.10 -8.66 -14.78
CA VAL A 167 -15.85 -8.85 -16.04
C VAL A 167 -16.14 -7.51 -16.72
N LYS A 168 -16.66 -6.54 -15.96
CA LYS A 168 -17.08 -5.22 -16.47
C LYS A 168 -15.90 -4.41 -17.00
N TYR A 169 -14.81 -4.36 -16.24
CA TYR A 169 -13.70 -3.45 -16.53
C TYR A 169 -12.54 -4.10 -17.26
N ARG A 170 -12.48 -5.43 -17.29
CA ARG A 170 -11.43 -6.20 -17.96
C ARG A 170 -10.03 -5.61 -17.68
N PRO A 171 -9.65 -5.41 -16.40
CA PRO A 171 -8.45 -4.67 -16.05
C PRO A 171 -7.18 -5.37 -16.54
N THR A 172 -6.14 -4.57 -16.78
CA THR A 172 -4.78 -5.05 -17.05
C THR A 172 -4.02 -5.28 -15.75
N ILE A 173 -4.18 -4.37 -14.79
CA ILE A 173 -3.56 -4.42 -13.46
C ILE A 173 -4.67 -4.41 -12.40
N VAL A 174 -4.53 -5.25 -11.38
CA VAL A 174 -5.37 -5.18 -10.17
C VAL A 174 -4.53 -4.72 -8.98
N ILE A 175 -5.08 -3.90 -8.09
CA ILE A 175 -4.47 -3.55 -6.80
C ILE A 175 -5.43 -4.03 -5.71
N CYS A 176 -4.92 -4.64 -4.66
CA CYS A 176 -5.71 -4.95 -3.46
C CYS A 176 -4.87 -4.58 -2.24
N SER A 177 -5.36 -3.59 -1.49
CA SER A 177 -4.74 -3.15 -0.25
C SER A 177 -5.51 -3.73 0.91
N TRP A 178 -4.83 -4.44 1.80
CA TRP A 178 -5.38 -5.05 2.98
C TRP A 178 -6.53 -6.03 2.67
N MET A 179 -6.21 -7.06 1.89
CA MET A 179 -7.12 -8.18 1.64
C MET A 179 -7.60 -8.76 2.99
N PRO A 180 -8.91 -8.99 3.20
CA PRO A 180 -9.41 -9.55 4.45
C PRO A 180 -8.74 -10.88 4.81
N GLU A 181 -8.56 -11.13 6.10
CA GLU A 181 -8.04 -12.39 6.63
C GLU A 181 -8.84 -13.59 6.12
N ASP A 182 -8.14 -14.68 5.80
CA ASP A 182 -8.73 -15.93 5.30
C ASP A 182 -9.56 -15.82 4.01
N VAL A 183 -9.40 -14.72 3.26
CA VAL A 183 -10.02 -14.52 1.95
C VAL A 183 -8.96 -14.59 0.85
N ASP A 184 -9.29 -15.21 -0.28
CA ASP A 184 -8.43 -15.15 -1.48
C ASP A 184 -9.19 -14.56 -2.67
N PHE A 185 -9.02 -13.25 -2.91
CA PHE A 185 -9.50 -12.63 -4.15
C PHE A 185 -8.61 -12.95 -5.35
N THR A 186 -7.36 -13.35 -5.12
CA THR A 186 -6.36 -13.47 -6.19
C THR A 186 -6.63 -14.63 -7.13
N ARG A 187 -7.35 -15.67 -6.69
CA ARG A 187 -7.87 -16.72 -7.58
C ARG A 187 -8.59 -16.15 -8.80
N GLU A 188 -9.48 -15.19 -8.60
CA GLU A 188 -10.23 -14.56 -9.70
C GLU A 188 -9.34 -13.65 -10.54
N PHE A 189 -8.36 -12.98 -9.93
CA PHE A 189 -7.39 -12.15 -10.67
C PHE A 189 -6.57 -13.03 -11.62
N ARG A 190 -6.07 -14.17 -11.14
CA ARG A 190 -5.25 -15.08 -11.93
C ARG A 190 -6.02 -15.77 -13.04
N HIS A 191 -7.30 -16.09 -12.82
CA HIS A 191 -8.19 -16.66 -13.84
C HIS A 191 -8.74 -15.64 -14.85
N THR A 192 -8.64 -14.33 -14.56
CA THR A 192 -9.05 -13.29 -15.51
C THR A 192 -7.97 -13.08 -16.57
N SER A 193 -8.25 -13.43 -17.82
CA SER A 193 -7.25 -13.42 -18.91
C SER A 193 -6.68 -12.04 -19.25
N THR A 194 -7.42 -10.96 -18.98
CA THR A 194 -6.93 -9.58 -19.17
C THR A 194 -5.97 -9.14 -18.09
N VAL A 195 -6.08 -9.70 -16.88
CA VAL A 195 -5.17 -9.38 -15.78
C VAL A 195 -3.80 -9.94 -16.10
N LYS A 196 -2.84 -9.04 -16.28
CA LYS A 196 -1.43 -9.34 -16.54
C LYS A 196 -0.58 -9.14 -15.29
N GLU A 197 -1.07 -8.37 -14.33
CA GLU A 197 -0.40 -8.13 -13.07
C GLU A 197 -1.42 -7.83 -11.97
N TYR A 198 -1.15 -8.29 -10.75
CA TYR A 198 -1.85 -7.79 -9.57
C TYR A 198 -0.84 -7.41 -8.50
N VAL A 199 -1.13 -6.33 -7.77
CA VAL A 199 -0.31 -5.81 -6.68
C VAL A 199 -1.08 -5.96 -5.38
N LEU A 200 -0.47 -6.62 -4.41
CA LEU A 200 -1.01 -6.76 -3.07
C LEU A 200 -0.22 -5.85 -2.13
N ILE A 201 -0.94 -5.12 -1.28
CA ILE A 201 -0.39 -4.25 -0.24
C ILE A 201 -0.95 -4.78 1.07
N GLY A 202 -0.10 -5.17 2.01
CA GLY A 202 -0.54 -5.69 3.31
C GLY A 202 0.42 -6.73 3.84
N GLU A 203 0.03 -7.39 4.92
CA GLU A 203 0.90 -8.31 5.63
C GLU A 203 1.03 -9.65 4.91
N ASP A 204 2.18 -9.89 4.28
CA ASP A 204 2.43 -11.12 3.51
C ASP A 204 3.09 -12.24 4.33
N ASP A 205 3.64 -11.92 5.50
CA ASP A 205 4.46 -12.82 6.32
C ASP A 205 3.78 -13.15 7.67
N GLY A 206 2.79 -14.05 7.64
CA GLY A 206 2.10 -14.51 8.86
C GLY A 206 1.17 -13.47 9.50
N GLY A 207 0.88 -12.37 8.79
CA GLY A 207 -0.10 -11.39 9.21
C GLY A 207 -1.53 -11.74 8.77
N CYS A 208 -2.42 -10.75 8.85
CA CYS A 208 -3.86 -10.92 8.71
C CYS A 208 -4.41 -10.57 7.33
N CYS A 209 -3.56 -10.59 6.29
CA CYS A 209 -3.98 -10.28 4.92
C CYS A 209 -4.12 -11.54 4.06
N GLY A 210 -5.36 -11.86 3.66
CA GLY A 210 -5.66 -12.98 2.79
C GLY A 210 -5.31 -14.36 3.37
N LYS A 211 -5.09 -15.35 2.50
CA LYS A 211 -4.67 -16.70 2.88
C LYS A 211 -3.17 -16.89 2.61
N PRO A 212 -2.34 -17.29 3.58
CA PRO A 212 -0.89 -17.40 3.39
C PRO A 212 -0.48 -18.18 2.13
N TRP A 213 -1.09 -19.36 1.90
CA TRP A 213 -0.76 -20.18 0.73
C TRP A 213 -1.48 -19.74 -0.55
N ASP A 214 -2.80 -19.53 -0.48
CA ASP A 214 -3.60 -19.26 -1.69
C ASP A 214 -3.33 -17.86 -2.29
N THR A 215 -3.09 -16.88 -1.42
CA THR A 215 -2.85 -15.48 -1.78
C THR A 215 -1.37 -15.22 -2.03
N TRP A 216 -0.49 -15.63 -1.11
CA TRP A 216 0.93 -15.24 -1.12
C TRP A 216 1.90 -16.35 -1.55
N GLY A 217 1.48 -17.61 -1.41
CA GLY A 217 2.29 -18.80 -1.71
C GLY A 217 3.30 -19.17 -0.63
N TYR A 218 3.02 -18.84 0.63
CA TYR A 218 3.76 -19.31 1.79
C TYR A 218 2.98 -20.41 2.51
N GLY A 219 3.63 -21.50 2.90
CA GLY A 219 3.00 -22.53 3.73
C GLY A 219 3.02 -22.16 5.21
N ALA A 220 2.43 -23.03 6.04
CA ALA A 220 2.42 -22.84 7.49
C ALA A 220 3.86 -22.66 8.04
N ASN A 221 4.05 -21.66 8.91
CA ASN A 221 5.36 -21.24 9.44
C ASN A 221 6.36 -20.74 8.38
N HIS A 222 5.89 -20.06 7.33
CA HIS A 222 6.73 -19.50 6.25
C HIS A 222 7.50 -20.54 5.43
N LYS A 223 7.24 -21.83 5.65
CA LYS A 223 7.86 -22.91 4.88
C LYS A 223 7.08 -23.11 3.60
N LYS A 224 7.78 -23.12 2.46
CA LYS A 224 7.19 -23.59 1.20
C LYS A 224 6.67 -25.01 1.41
N HIS A 225 5.49 -25.33 0.87
CA HIS A 225 5.08 -26.71 0.75
C HIS A 225 6.10 -27.43 -0.15
N GLU A 226 6.91 -28.32 0.43
CA GLU A 226 7.98 -29.00 -0.30
C GLU A 226 7.39 -29.74 -1.51
N GLY A 227 7.96 -29.48 -2.68
CA GLY A 227 7.54 -30.11 -3.93
C GLY A 227 6.26 -29.55 -4.58
N GLU A 228 5.59 -28.57 -3.96
CA GLU A 228 4.38 -27.98 -4.53
C GLU A 228 4.59 -26.53 -5.00
N LEU A 229 4.18 -26.25 -6.23
CA LEU A 229 4.13 -24.88 -6.75
C LEU A 229 2.98 -24.11 -6.07
N ALA A 230 3.24 -22.88 -5.64
CA ALA A 230 2.19 -22.02 -5.13
C ALA A 230 1.10 -21.79 -6.21
N PRO A 231 -0.17 -21.52 -5.84
CA PRO A 231 -1.26 -21.32 -6.80
C PRO A 231 -0.93 -20.28 -7.87
N TYR A 232 -0.31 -19.16 -7.50
CA TYR A 232 0.12 -18.16 -8.47
C TYR A 232 1.14 -18.69 -9.49
N GLN A 233 2.07 -19.55 -9.07
CA GLN A 233 3.06 -20.15 -9.98
C GLN A 233 2.42 -21.15 -10.93
N LYS A 234 1.53 -22.02 -10.41
CA LYS A 234 0.76 -22.98 -11.23
C LYS A 234 -0.06 -22.28 -12.31
N GLU A 235 -0.57 -21.09 -12.01
CA GLU A 235 -1.41 -20.28 -12.89
C GLU A 235 -0.60 -19.27 -13.73
N GLY A 236 0.73 -19.45 -13.78
CA GLY A 236 1.61 -18.72 -14.68
C GLY A 236 1.96 -17.31 -14.23
N PHE A 237 2.04 -17.05 -12.93
CA PHE A 237 2.51 -15.78 -12.38
C PHE A 237 3.86 -15.95 -11.66
N THR A 238 4.66 -14.89 -11.67
CA THR A 238 5.84 -14.71 -10.82
C THR A 238 5.55 -13.69 -9.75
N ARG A 239 6.15 -13.87 -8.58
CA ARG A 239 6.02 -12.98 -7.42
C ARG A 239 7.28 -12.14 -7.27
N GLN A 240 7.14 -10.83 -7.09
CA GLN A 240 8.25 -9.90 -6.92
C GLN A 240 7.87 -8.78 -5.95
N TYR A 241 8.75 -8.52 -4.98
CA TYR A 241 8.64 -7.35 -4.11
C TYR A 241 8.80 -6.05 -4.88
N VAL A 242 7.99 -5.05 -4.54
CA VAL A 242 8.16 -3.68 -5.01
C VAL A 242 9.00 -2.95 -3.96
N GLU A 243 10.33 -3.12 -4.04
CA GLU A 243 11.28 -2.71 -2.98
C GLU A 243 11.10 -1.24 -2.54
N ALA A 244 11.00 -0.31 -3.50
CA ALA A 244 10.87 1.12 -3.20
C ALA A 244 9.62 1.45 -2.37
N THR A 245 8.51 0.73 -2.57
CA THR A 245 7.29 0.93 -1.76
C THR A 245 7.43 0.35 -0.37
N GLN A 246 8.10 -0.80 -0.21
CA GLN A 246 8.25 -1.44 1.11
C GLN A 246 8.99 -0.53 2.10
N HIS A 247 10.00 0.22 1.65
CA HIS A 247 10.75 1.14 2.51
C HIS A 247 9.97 2.39 2.94
N THR A 248 8.77 2.61 2.41
CA THR A 248 7.94 3.80 2.70
C THR A 248 6.56 3.42 3.23
N GLN A 249 6.30 2.11 3.33
CA GLN A 249 5.04 1.55 3.79
C GLN A 249 4.94 1.66 5.30
N LEU A 250 3.73 1.93 5.80
CA LEU A 250 3.47 2.10 7.23
C LEU A 250 2.08 1.58 7.54
N CYS A 251 2.02 0.44 8.19
CA CYS A 251 0.83 -0.33 8.40
C CYS A 251 0.45 -0.40 9.89
N ARG A 252 -0.74 -0.93 10.18
CA ARG A 252 -1.28 -0.95 11.55
C ARG A 252 -0.51 -1.83 12.56
N SER A 253 0.28 -2.79 12.08
CA SER A 253 1.11 -3.65 12.95
C SER A 253 2.51 -3.10 13.19
N ASP A 254 2.90 -2.03 12.48
CA ASP A 254 4.15 -1.35 12.74
C ASP A 254 4.10 -0.61 14.07
N LYS A 255 5.28 -0.43 14.66
CA LYS A 255 5.49 0.42 15.83
C LYS A 255 6.16 1.70 15.37
N PRO A 256 5.54 2.88 15.52
CA PRO A 256 6.11 4.15 15.05
C PRO A 256 7.53 4.42 15.57
N GLN A 257 7.85 3.95 16.77
CA GLN A 257 9.18 4.07 17.37
C GLN A 257 10.26 3.27 16.62
N ASP A 258 9.91 2.14 16.00
CA ASP A 258 10.85 1.22 15.35
C ASP A 258 11.18 1.65 13.91
N ILE A 259 10.44 2.61 13.36
CA ILE A 259 10.59 3.06 11.97
C ILE A 259 11.80 3.98 11.86
N THR A 260 12.99 3.45 11.59
CA THR A 260 14.19 4.29 11.50
C THR A 260 14.14 5.25 10.30
N THR A 261 14.32 6.56 10.55
CA THR A 261 14.52 7.57 9.49
C THR A 261 15.83 7.37 8.70
N HIS A 262 16.70 6.46 9.15
CA HIS A 262 17.90 6.03 8.44
C HIS A 262 17.62 5.34 7.09
N GLN A 263 16.37 4.95 6.81
CA GLN A 263 15.96 4.55 5.46
C GLN A 263 16.10 5.67 4.41
N PHE A 264 16.32 6.93 4.83
CA PHE A 264 16.36 8.10 3.93
C PHE A 264 17.61 8.97 4.05
N SER A 265 18.58 8.65 4.92
CA SER A 265 19.85 9.39 4.96
C SER A 265 20.74 8.98 3.80
N LYS A 266 21.19 9.98 3.02
CA LYS A 266 22.00 9.94 1.78
C LYS A 266 23.38 9.27 1.84
N GLU A 267 23.60 8.23 2.64
CA GLU A 267 24.88 7.53 2.68
C GLU A 267 24.79 6.16 2.01
N LYS A 268 25.20 6.15 0.74
CA LYS A 268 25.19 5.02 -0.20
C LYS A 268 26.05 3.80 0.19
N ASN A 269 26.66 3.77 1.38
CA ASN A 269 27.78 2.86 1.68
C ASN A 269 27.59 1.95 2.91
N LYS A 270 26.37 1.82 3.46
CA LYS A 270 26.08 0.86 4.55
C LYS A 270 24.75 0.13 4.36
N MET A 271 24.47 -0.28 3.13
CA MET A 271 23.18 -0.86 2.75
C MET A 271 23.01 -2.36 3.10
N GLU A 272 24.01 -2.99 3.71
CA GLU A 272 23.99 -4.44 3.98
C GLU A 272 23.63 -4.84 5.42
N GLU A 273 23.44 -3.90 6.36
CA GLU A 273 23.37 -4.23 7.79
C GLU A 273 22.12 -3.74 8.55
N ILE A 274 21.09 -3.24 7.87
CA ILE A 274 19.85 -2.79 8.54
C ILE A 274 18.62 -3.27 7.76
N ILE A 275 18.37 -4.58 7.77
CA ILE A 275 17.11 -5.17 7.32
C ILE A 275 16.74 -6.29 8.31
N GLU A 276 16.40 -5.93 9.56
CA GLU A 276 15.88 -6.91 10.51
C GLU A 276 14.94 -6.31 11.58
N THR A 277 14.28 -5.19 11.28
CA THR A 277 13.25 -4.63 12.15
C THR A 277 11.90 -4.61 11.43
N SER A 278 11.29 -5.80 11.38
CA SER A 278 9.86 -6.09 11.57
C SER A 278 8.78 -5.28 10.84
N SER A 279 8.97 -4.84 9.59
CA SER A 279 7.80 -4.47 8.76
C SER A 279 7.12 -5.75 8.29
N HIS A 280 6.01 -6.14 8.94
CA HIS A 280 5.22 -7.32 8.56
C HIS A 280 4.43 -7.09 7.26
N SER A 281 4.34 -5.82 6.82
CA SER A 281 3.62 -5.43 5.61
C SER A 281 4.53 -5.24 4.42
N SER A 282 4.03 -5.71 3.28
CA SER A 282 4.74 -5.72 2.01
C SER A 282 3.87 -5.18 0.88
N THR A 283 4.54 -4.62 -0.11
CA THR A 283 3.94 -4.38 -1.43
C THR A 283 4.55 -5.37 -2.42
N VAL A 284 3.73 -6.27 -2.93
CA VAL A 284 4.16 -7.39 -3.77
C VAL A 284 3.41 -7.37 -5.09
N SER A 285 4.16 -7.42 -6.19
CA SER A 285 3.64 -7.56 -7.53
C SER A 285 3.67 -9.03 -7.96
N PHE A 286 2.57 -9.50 -8.52
CA PHE A 286 2.44 -10.80 -9.15
C PHE A 286 2.20 -10.60 -10.64
N ARG A 287 3.10 -11.10 -11.49
CA ARG A 287 3.13 -10.80 -12.92
C ARG A 287 2.96 -12.05 -13.73
N ARG A 288 2.05 -12.03 -14.70
CA ARG A 288 1.86 -13.14 -15.61
C ARG A 288 3.12 -13.33 -16.44
N VAL A 289 3.62 -14.56 -16.49
CA VAL A 289 4.69 -14.98 -17.40
C VAL A 289 4.10 -14.96 -18.80
N LEU A 290 4.65 -14.11 -19.65
CA LEU A 290 4.28 -14.00 -21.06
C LEU A 290 5.10 -14.97 -21.90
#